data_AF-A0A8E0RSZ4-F1
#
_entry.id   AF-A0A8E0RSZ4-F1
#
_cell.length_a   1.000
_cell.length_b   1.000
_cell.length_c   1.000
_cell.angle_alpha   90.00
_cell.angle_beta   90.00
_cell.angle_gamma   90.00
#
_symmetry.space_group_name_H-M   'P 1'
#
loop_
_entity.id
_entity.type
_entity.pdbx_description
1 polymer ?
#
loop_
_entity_poly.entity_id
_entity_poly.type
_entity_poly.pdbx_seq_one_letter_code
_entity_poly.pdbx_strand_id
1 'polypeptide(L)'
;MGDQPPVAIFKLVLVGDGGTGKPTFVKRHITGEFEKKYVVLCGNKVDIQDRKVKAKSITFHRKKNLQYYDISAKSNYNFEKPFLWLARKLVGDPNLEFVEMPAMQPPELTMEANLAKQYEEEIQMAAEAPLPDENEDDF
;
A
#
# COMPACT_ATOMS: atom_id res chain seq x y z
N MET A 1 12.13 58.77 5.17
CA MET A 1 11.44 57.52 5.54
C MET A 1 10.66 57.11 4.30
N GLY A 2 11.19 56.17 3.52
CA GLY A 2 10.68 55.86 2.18
C GLY A 2 9.41 55.03 2.24
N ASP A 3 8.40 55.45 1.49
CA ASP A 3 7.12 54.76 1.34
C ASP A 3 7.34 53.49 0.49
N GLN A 4 7.06 52.31 1.03
CA GLN A 4 7.14 51.07 0.26
C GLN A 4 5.91 50.96 -0.65
N PRO A 5 6.07 50.59 -1.93
CA PRO A 5 4.94 50.44 -2.84
C PRO A 5 3.97 49.36 -2.31
N PRO A 6 2.66 49.52 -2.54
CA PRO A 6 1.66 48.61 -2.01
C PRO A 6 1.86 47.18 -2.55
N VAL A 7 1.96 46.21 -1.65
CA VAL A 7 2.04 44.79 -1.99
C VAL A 7 0.65 44.31 -2.43
N ALA A 8 0.53 43.78 -3.64
CA ALA A 8 -0.73 43.23 -4.14
C ALA A 8 -1.09 41.94 -3.37
N ILE A 9 -2.32 41.89 -2.84
CA ILE A 9 -2.86 40.75 -2.11
C ILE A 9 -3.93 40.06 -2.96
N PHE A 10 -3.76 38.77 -3.22
CA PHE A 10 -4.72 37.95 -3.95
C PHE A 10 -5.40 36.93 -3.02
N LYS A 11 -6.71 36.75 -3.16
CA LYS A 11 -7.45 35.67 -2.48
C LYS A 11 -7.65 34.51 -3.46
N LEU A 12 -7.10 33.35 -3.12
CA LEU A 12 -7.27 32.12 -3.89
C LEU A 12 -8.33 31.23 -3.22
N VAL A 13 -9.31 30.76 -4.00
CA VAL A 13 -10.33 29.80 -3.54
C VAL A 13 -10.15 28.50 -4.32
N LEU A 14 -10.04 27.38 -3.60
CA LEU A 14 -9.93 26.03 -4.19
C LEU A 14 -11.27 25.30 -4.04
N VAL A 15 -11.89 24.90 -5.14
CA VAL A 15 -13.22 24.26 -5.19
C VAL A 15 -13.10 22.84 -5.77
N GLY A 16 -13.87 21.89 -5.22
CA GLY A 16 -13.91 20.48 -5.64
C GLY A 16 -14.54 19.58 -4.58
N ASP A 17 -14.89 18.35 -4.94
CA ASP A 17 -15.61 17.41 -4.08
C ASP A 17 -14.82 16.97 -2.84
N GLY A 18 -15.50 16.38 -1.85
CA GLY A 18 -14.84 15.78 -0.68
C GLY A 18 -13.77 14.75 -1.10
N GLY A 19 -12.63 14.72 -0.40
CA GLY A 19 -11.55 13.75 -0.68
C GLY A 19 -10.64 14.04 -1.89
N THR A 20 -10.91 15.08 -2.68
CA THR A 20 -10.09 15.46 -3.87
C THR A 20 -8.70 16.04 -3.55
N GLY A 21 -8.33 16.20 -2.27
CA GLY A 21 -6.98 16.65 -1.89
C GLY A 21 -6.74 18.16 -1.86
N LYS A 22 -7.79 19.01 -1.91
CA LYS A 22 -7.64 20.48 -1.78
C LYS A 22 -6.83 20.92 -0.55
N PRO A 23 -7.06 20.38 0.67
CA PRO A 23 -6.24 20.73 1.84
C PRO A 23 -4.77 20.30 1.67
N THR A 24 -4.54 19.16 1.03
CA THR A 24 -3.20 18.63 0.72
C THR A 24 -2.47 19.52 -0.29
N PHE A 25 -3.19 20.08 -1.27
CA PHE A 25 -2.64 21.06 -2.22
C PHE A 25 -2.22 22.36 -1.52
N VAL A 26 -3.03 22.88 -0.60
CA VAL A 26 -2.68 24.05 0.23
C VAL A 26 -1.44 23.74 1.08
N LYS A 27 -1.42 22.61 1.78
CA LYS A 27 -0.28 22.19 2.62
C LYS A 27 0.99 22.09 1.78
N ARG A 28 0.93 21.49 0.59
CA ARG A 28 2.06 21.40 -0.34
C ARG A 28 2.54 22.77 -0.82
N HIS A 29 1.63 23.69 -1.13
CA HIS A 29 2.00 25.03 -1.60
C HIS A 29 2.68 25.87 -0.52
N ILE A 30 2.26 25.72 0.75
CA ILE A 30 2.84 26.46 1.89
C ILE A 30 4.17 25.85 2.34
N THR A 31 4.22 24.52 2.46
CA THR A 31 5.37 23.82 3.07
C THR A 31 6.41 23.37 2.05
N GLY A 32 6.05 23.26 0.77
CA GLY A 32 6.85 22.58 -0.25
C GLY A 32 6.81 21.05 -0.14
N GLU A 33 6.26 20.50 0.95
CA GLU A 33 6.28 19.07 1.23
C GLU A 33 4.99 18.39 0.73
N PHE A 34 5.16 17.23 0.07
CA PHE A 34 4.06 16.33 -0.25
C PHE A 34 4.23 15.06 0.56
N GLU A 35 3.34 14.84 1.54
CA GLU A 35 3.28 13.58 2.28
C GLU A 35 2.75 12.46 1.38
N LYS A 36 3.66 11.80 0.67
CA LYS A 36 3.32 10.60 -0.10
C LYS A 36 3.19 9.43 0.87
N LYS A 37 1.96 9.16 1.31
CA LYS A 37 1.66 7.99 2.16
C LYS A 37 1.70 6.73 1.30
N TYR A 38 2.68 5.88 1.54
CA TYR A 38 2.74 4.54 0.97
C TYR A 38 2.10 3.56 1.95
N VAL A 39 1.08 2.85 1.51
CA VAL A 39 0.34 1.88 2.32
C VAL A 39 0.41 0.52 1.64
N VAL A 40 0.71 -0.51 2.42
CA VAL A 40 0.71 -1.92 1.99
C VAL A 40 -0.35 -2.64 2.80
N LEU A 41 -1.18 -3.44 2.14
CA LEU A 41 -2.12 -4.34 2.78
C LEU A 41 -1.49 -5.72 2.92
N CYS A 42 -1.49 -6.27 4.13
CA CYS A 42 -0.91 -7.58 4.41
C CYS A 42 -1.99 -8.57 4.86
N GLY A 43 -2.14 -9.69 4.15
CA GLY A 43 -2.94 -10.83 4.58
C GLY A 43 -2.11 -11.76 5.45
N ASN A 44 -2.21 -11.64 6.78
CA ASN A 44 -1.45 -12.48 7.69
C ASN A 44 -2.09 -13.87 7.90
N LYS A 45 -1.29 -14.81 8.42
CA LYS A 45 -1.67 -16.19 8.80
C LYS A 45 -2.05 -17.09 7.63
N VAL A 46 -1.36 -16.94 6.51
CA VAL A 46 -1.59 -17.82 5.34
C VAL A 46 -1.14 -19.26 5.56
N ASP A 47 -0.52 -19.57 6.70
CA ASP A 47 -0.20 -20.93 7.16
C ASP A 47 -1.45 -21.72 7.59
N ILE A 48 -2.56 -21.04 7.85
CA ILE A 48 -3.80 -21.68 8.29
C ILE A 48 -4.59 -22.13 7.06
N GLN A 49 -4.79 -23.45 6.92
CA GLN A 49 -5.54 -24.04 5.81
C GLN A 49 -7.00 -23.58 5.75
N ASP A 50 -7.67 -23.43 6.89
CA ASP A 50 -9.06 -22.96 6.98
C ASP A 50 -9.17 -21.42 6.90
N ARG A 51 -8.72 -20.85 5.78
CA ARG A 51 -8.73 -19.41 5.56
C ARG A 51 -10.12 -18.93 5.14
N LYS A 52 -10.77 -18.14 6.00
CA LYS A 52 -12.10 -17.54 5.71
C LYS A 52 -12.08 -16.50 4.58
N VAL A 53 -10.96 -15.79 4.39
CA VAL A 53 -10.80 -14.74 3.37
C VAL A 53 -9.92 -15.27 2.26
N LYS A 54 -10.49 -15.54 1.08
CA LYS A 54 -9.74 -16.07 -0.08
C LYS A 54 -9.25 -14.95 -0.97
N ALA A 55 -8.21 -15.18 -1.77
CA ALA A 55 -7.64 -14.16 -2.67
C ALA A 55 -8.70 -13.43 -3.52
N LYS A 56 -9.71 -14.15 -4.01
CA LYS A 56 -10.83 -13.61 -4.81
C LYS A 56 -11.66 -12.54 -4.10
N SER A 57 -11.80 -12.60 -2.78
CA SER A 57 -12.58 -11.61 -2.02
C SER A 57 -11.76 -10.36 -1.65
N ILE A 58 -10.44 -10.37 -1.91
CA ILE A 58 -9.54 -9.29 -1.52
C ILE A 58 -9.49 -8.26 -2.66
N THR A 59 -10.57 -7.52 -2.86
CA THR A 59 -10.67 -6.52 -3.96
C THR A 59 -10.24 -5.12 -3.52
N PHE A 60 -10.23 -4.82 -2.22
CA PHE A 60 -9.97 -3.48 -1.68
C PHE A 60 -8.63 -2.89 -2.13
N HIS A 61 -7.57 -3.70 -2.17
CA HIS A 61 -6.25 -3.25 -2.60
C HIS A 61 -6.26 -2.81 -4.07
N ARG A 62 -7.03 -3.48 -4.93
CA ARG A 62 -7.20 -3.13 -6.34
C ARG A 62 -8.04 -1.85 -6.49
N LYS A 63 -9.14 -1.74 -5.74
CA LYS A 63 -9.99 -0.53 -5.72
C LYS A 63 -9.22 0.72 -5.25
N LYS A 64 -8.28 0.58 -4.31
CA LYS A 64 -7.48 1.69 -3.74
C LYS A 64 -6.06 1.78 -4.29
N ASN A 65 -5.71 0.98 -5.30
CA ASN A 65 -4.36 0.89 -5.87
C ASN A 65 -3.25 0.72 -4.81
N LEU A 66 -3.50 -0.13 -3.82
CA LEU A 66 -2.58 -0.49 -2.75
C LEU A 66 -1.84 -1.76 -3.12
N GLN A 67 -0.59 -1.85 -2.67
CA GLN A 67 0.16 -3.09 -2.77
C GLN A 67 -0.40 -4.10 -1.76
N TYR A 68 -0.53 -5.35 -2.20
CA TYR A 68 -0.97 -6.47 -1.36
C TYR A 68 0.11 -7.56 -1.27
N TYR A 69 0.28 -8.14 -0.08
CA TYR A 69 1.09 -9.33 0.13
C TYR A 69 0.39 -10.29 1.10
N ASP A 70 0.35 -11.57 0.75
CA ASP A 70 0.09 -12.64 1.73
C ASP A 70 1.37 -12.93 2.50
N ILE A 71 1.28 -12.91 3.84
CA ILE A 71 2.40 -13.11 4.75
C ILE A 71 2.05 -14.13 5.85
N SER A 72 3.07 -14.71 6.46
CA SER A 72 2.91 -15.39 7.75
C SER A 72 4.04 -15.02 8.68
N ALA A 73 3.68 -14.42 9.81
CA ALA A 73 4.64 -14.12 10.88
C ALA A 73 5.14 -15.39 11.59
N LYS A 74 4.42 -16.51 11.51
CA LYS A 74 4.82 -17.77 12.16
C LYS A 74 5.87 -18.54 11.38
N SER A 75 5.76 -18.50 10.05
CA SER A 75 6.67 -19.20 9.14
C SER A 75 7.67 -18.27 8.45
N ASN A 76 7.62 -16.97 8.75
CA ASN A 76 8.37 -15.90 8.09
C ASN A 76 8.12 -15.81 6.56
N TYR A 77 7.04 -16.42 6.06
CA TYR A 77 6.68 -16.39 4.64
C TYR A 77 6.38 -14.96 4.17
N ASN A 78 7.08 -14.51 3.12
CA ASN A 78 6.96 -13.18 2.50
C ASN A 78 7.07 -12.00 3.48
N PHE A 79 7.60 -12.22 4.69
CA PHE A 79 7.63 -11.21 5.75
C PHE A 79 8.39 -9.95 5.34
N GLU A 80 9.45 -10.10 4.54
CA GLU A 80 10.27 -8.99 4.05
C GLU A 80 9.62 -8.18 2.93
N LYS A 81 8.69 -8.76 2.15
CA LYS A 81 8.18 -8.15 0.92
C LYS A 81 7.48 -6.80 1.16
N PRO A 82 6.63 -6.63 2.19
CA PRO A 82 6.03 -5.32 2.51
C PRO A 82 7.08 -4.25 2.80
N PHE A 83 8.11 -4.59 3.57
CA PHE A 83 9.17 -3.66 3.96
C PHE A 83 10.05 -3.30 2.76
N LEU A 84 10.41 -4.29 1.95
CA LEU A 84 11.20 -4.07 0.73
C LEU A 84 10.46 -3.16 -0.25
N TRP A 85 9.16 -3.38 -0.45
CA TRP A 85 8.35 -2.53 -1.31
C TRP A 85 8.27 -1.09 -0.77
N LEU A 86 8.04 -0.92 0.54
CA LEU A 86 8.03 0.40 1.18
C LEU A 86 9.39 1.10 1.03
N ALA A 87 10.50 0.39 1.25
CA ALA A 87 11.84 0.92 1.08
C ALA A 87 12.07 1.40 -0.36
N ARG A 88 11.73 0.58 -1.38
CA ARG A 88 11.81 0.96 -2.80
C ARG A 88 11.00 2.23 -3.11
N LYS A 89 9.80 2.36 -2.54
CA LYS A 89 8.93 3.53 -2.76
C LYS A 89 9.40 4.79 -2.03
N LEU A 90 9.95 4.65 -0.82
CA LEU A 90 10.45 5.74 -0.01
C LEU A 90 11.80 6.27 -0.55
N VAL A 91 12.70 5.37 -0.93
CA VAL A 91 14.03 5.73 -1.47
C VAL A 91 13.94 6.14 -2.93
N GLY A 92 12.99 5.58 -3.69
CA GLY A 92 12.85 5.84 -5.12
C GLY A 92 13.74 4.95 -6.01
N ASP A 93 14.33 3.89 -5.46
CA ASP A 93 15.15 2.92 -6.18
C ASP A 93 14.38 1.59 -6.37
N PRO A 94 14.05 1.19 -7.62
CA PRO A 94 13.37 -0.07 -7.88
C PRO A 94 14.25 -1.31 -7.66
N ASN A 95 15.58 -1.15 -7.71
CA ASN A 95 16.55 -2.23 -7.60
C ASN A 95 17.07 -2.40 -6.17
N LEU A 96 16.52 -1.66 -5.20
CA LEU A 96 16.87 -1.82 -3.80
C LEU A 96 16.56 -3.26 -3.35
N GLU A 97 17.55 -3.89 -2.71
CA GLU A 97 17.48 -5.23 -2.14
C GLU A 97 18.04 -5.21 -0.72
N PHE A 98 17.51 -6.07 0.15
CA PHE A 98 18.08 -6.27 1.47
C PHE A 98 19.27 -7.22 1.35
N VAL A 99 20.46 -6.72 1.67
CA VAL A 99 21.71 -7.48 1.67
C VAL A 99 21.78 -8.51 2.80
N GLU A 100 21.09 -8.23 3.90
CA GLU A 100 20.95 -9.13 5.05
C GLU A 100 19.52 -9.09 5.57
N MET A 101 18.95 -10.27 5.83
CA MET A 101 17.73 -10.36 6.60
C MET A 101 18.08 -10.06 8.07
N PRO A 102 17.35 -9.15 8.75
CA PRO A 102 17.54 -8.97 10.19
C PRO A 102 17.34 -10.31 10.90
N ALA A 103 18.03 -10.53 12.02
CA ALA A 103 17.93 -11.76 12.79
C ALA A 103 16.47 -12.02 13.22
N MET A 104 15.76 -12.83 12.43
CA MET A 104 14.40 -13.25 12.73
C MET A 104 14.44 -14.42 13.71
N GLN A 105 13.41 -14.54 14.54
CA GLN A 105 13.22 -15.76 15.30
C GLN A 105 13.06 -16.93 14.32
N PRO A 106 13.68 -18.09 14.61
CA PRO A 106 13.51 -19.27 13.77
C PRO A 106 12.00 -19.56 13.63
N PRO A 107 11.53 -19.88 12.42
CA PRO A 107 10.12 -20.10 12.18
C PRO A 107 9.62 -21.28 13.01
N GLU A 108 8.48 -21.13 13.67
CA GLU A 108 7.85 -22.19 14.44
C GLU A 108 7.31 -23.30 13.54
N LEU A 109 6.96 -22.94 12.30
CA LEU A 109 6.38 -23.82 11.29
C LEU A 109 6.94 -23.44 9.91
N THR A 110 7.30 -24.41 9.09
CA THR A 110 7.72 -24.18 7.70
C THR A 110 6.51 -24.21 6.78
N MET A 111 6.37 -23.22 5.89
CA MET A 111 5.40 -23.32 4.80
C MET A 111 5.77 -24.47 3.87
N GLU A 112 4.79 -25.28 3.50
CA GLU A 112 4.96 -26.27 2.44
C GLU A 112 5.13 -25.57 1.09
N ALA A 113 6.16 -25.94 0.33
CA ALA A 113 6.50 -25.28 -0.94
C ALA A 113 5.36 -25.33 -1.97
N ASN A 114 4.57 -26.41 -1.97
CA ASN A 114 3.42 -26.56 -2.87
C ASN A 114 2.29 -25.58 -2.52
N LEU A 115 2.06 -25.35 -1.22
CA LEU A 115 1.01 -24.44 -0.75
C LEU A 115 1.36 -22.99 -1.05
N ALA A 116 2.63 -22.60 -0.84
CA ALA A 116 3.13 -21.28 -1.19
C ALA A 116 2.91 -20.97 -2.68
N LYS A 117 3.24 -21.92 -3.56
CA LYS A 117 3.05 -21.79 -5.00
C LYS A 117 1.57 -21.64 -5.39
N GLN A 118 0.69 -22.43 -4.78
CA GLN A 118 -0.75 -22.30 -5.02
C GLN A 118 -1.27 -20.91 -4.65
N TYR A 119 -0.84 -20.35 -3.52
CA TYR A 119 -1.24 -19.00 -3.14
C TYR A 119 -0.73 -17.92 -4.09
N GLU A 120 0.51 -18.03 -4.57
CA GLU A 120 1.05 -17.10 -5.57
C GLU A 120 0.23 -17.15 -6.86
N GLU A 121 -0.10 -18.34 -7.35
CA GLU A 121 -0.95 -18.53 -8.52
C GLU A 121 -2.36 -17.96 -8.31
N GLU A 122 -2.98 -18.20 -7.14
CA GLU A 122 -4.30 -17.66 -6.83
C GLU A 122 -4.32 -16.13 -6.77
N ILE A 123 -3.28 -15.50 -6.20
CA ILE A 123 -3.15 -14.04 -6.16
C ILE A 123 -3.01 -13.49 -7.58
N GLN A 124 -2.19 -14.14 -8.42
CA GLN A 124 -1.97 -13.70 -9.79
C GLN A 124 -3.26 -13.80 -10.62
N MET A 125 -3.98 -14.91 -10.53
CA MET A 125 -5.29 -15.06 -11.17
C MET A 125 -6.31 -14.04 -10.65
N ALA A 126 -6.32 -13.77 -9.33
CA ALA A 126 -7.24 -12.78 -8.74
C ALA A 126 -6.89 -11.33 -9.15
N ALA A 127 -5.62 -11.04 -9.46
CA ALA A 127 -5.19 -9.75 -9.97
C ALA A 127 -5.66 -9.51 -11.41
N GLU A 128 -5.72 -10.56 -12.24
CA GLU A 128 -6.17 -10.52 -13.64
C GLU A 128 -7.70 -10.56 -13.79
N ALA A 129 -8.42 -11.12 -12.82
CA ALA A 129 -9.88 -11.18 -12.84
C ALA A 129 -10.52 -9.78 -12.86
N PRO A 130 -11.61 -9.53 -13.60
CA PRO A 130 -12.31 -8.24 -13.57
C PRO A 130 -12.79 -7.90 -12.14
N LEU A 131 -12.79 -6.61 -11.80
CA LEU A 131 -13.33 -6.15 -10.52
C LEU A 131 -14.86 -6.22 -10.56
N PRO A 132 -15.52 -6.63 -9.46
CA PRO A 132 -16.97 -6.51 -9.35
C PRO A 132 -17.37 -5.03 -9.40
N ASP A 133 -18.52 -4.75 -10.03
CA ASP A 133 -19.05 -3.39 -10.19
C ASP A 133 -19.29 -2.72 -8.82
N GLU A 134 -19.04 -1.41 -8.73
CA GLU A 134 -19.10 -0.63 -7.48
C GLU A 134 -20.51 -0.53 -6.86
N ASN A 135 -21.56 -0.99 -7.56
CA ASN A 135 -22.96 -0.85 -7.16
C ASN A 135 -23.46 -1.91 -6.16
N GLU A 136 -22.61 -2.83 -5.68
CA GLU A 136 -23.01 -3.89 -4.74
C GLU A 136 -22.48 -3.71 -3.30
N ASP A 137 -21.87 -2.58 -2.96
CA ASP A 137 -21.37 -2.30 -1.61
C ASP A 137 -22.18 -1.16 -0.92
N ASP A 138 -23.52 -1.27 -0.88
CA ASP A 138 -24.35 -0.55 0.09
C ASP A 138 -24.39 -1.37 1.40
N PHE A 139 -23.56 -0.97 2.37
CA PHE A 139 -23.72 -1.33 3.79
C PHE A 139 -24.48 -0.22 4.52
#